data_AF-A0A846G3D9-F1
#
_entry.id   AF-A0A846G3D9-F1
#
_cell.length_a   1.000
_cell.length_b   1.000
_cell.length_c   1.000
_cell.angle_alpha   90.00
_cell.angle_beta   90.00
_cell.angle_gamma   90.00
#
_symmetry.space_group_name_H-M   'P 1'
#
loop_
_entity.id
_entity.type
_entity.pdbx_description
1 polymer ?
#
loop_
_entity_poly.entity_id
_entity_poly.type
_entity_poly.pdbx_seq_one_letter_code
_entity_poly.pdbx_strand_id
1 'polypeptide(L)'
;MYLTTNNIGTVVIGKNDNWKQGANMGKKNNQNFTQIPHYKLIQQITYKCQLVGIKVIETEESYTSKTSAIDLEKPIKHENYVGKRVKRGLFRSGTGIVINADVFG
;
A
#
# COMPACT_ATOMS: atom_id res chain seq x y z
N MET A 1 -6.28 -1.77 -21.06
CA MET A 1 -5.90 -0.62 -20.21
C MET A 1 -6.90 -0.54 -19.07
N TYR A 2 -6.66 -1.25 -17.95
CA TYR A 2 -7.69 -1.49 -16.93
C TYR A 2 -8.33 -0.20 -16.40
N LEU A 3 -7.53 0.83 -16.12
CA LEU A 3 -8.01 2.10 -15.58
C LEU A 3 -8.96 2.81 -16.55
N THR A 4 -8.59 2.89 -17.84
CA THR A 4 -9.42 3.50 -18.89
C THR A 4 -10.69 2.69 -19.16
N THR A 5 -10.60 1.35 -19.14
CA THR A 5 -11.78 0.47 -19.32
C THR A 5 -12.80 0.66 -18.18
N ASN A 6 -12.33 0.94 -16.97
CA ASN A 6 -13.19 1.16 -15.80
C ASN A 6 -13.48 2.65 -15.53
N ASN A 7 -13.16 3.54 -16.48
CA ASN A 7 -13.38 4.98 -16.36
C ASN A 7 -12.79 5.62 -15.09
N ILE A 8 -11.60 5.16 -14.68
CA ILE A 8 -10.90 5.66 -13.49
C ILE A 8 -10.07 6.89 -13.87
N GLY A 9 -10.42 8.05 -13.31
CA GLY A 9 -9.72 9.32 -13.59
C GLY A 9 -8.59 9.67 -12.61
N THR A 10 -8.43 8.93 -11.51
CA THR A 10 -7.39 9.19 -10.50
C THR A 10 -6.87 7.90 -9.90
N VAL A 11 -5.56 7.82 -9.72
CA VAL A 11 -4.85 6.74 -9.05
C VAL A 11 -4.11 7.32 -7.86
N VAL A 12 -4.25 6.68 -6.70
CA VAL A 12 -3.48 7.00 -5.50
C VAL A 12 -2.43 5.90 -5.32
N ILE A 13 -1.18 6.29 -5.05
CA ILE A 13 -0.06 5.37 -4.86
C ILE A 13 0.64 5.68 -3.54
N GLY A 14 0.75 4.68 -2.67
CA GLY A 14 1.58 4.73 -1.49
C GLY A 14 3.06 4.85 -1.74
N LYS A 15 3.70 5.74 -1.02
CA LYS A 15 5.15 5.84 -0.98
C LYS A 15 5.61 6.48 0.32
N ASN A 16 6.38 5.71 1.07
CA ASN A 16 7.05 6.21 2.25
C ASN A 16 8.50 6.57 1.88
N ASP A 17 8.85 7.83 2.03
CA ASP A 17 10.21 8.29 1.73
C ASP A 17 11.22 7.58 2.65
N ASN A 18 12.36 7.20 2.07
CA ASN A 18 13.46 6.50 2.76
C ASN A 18 13.12 5.15 3.41
N TRP A 19 11.93 4.56 3.21
CA TRP A 19 11.52 3.27 3.79
C TRP A 19 12.43 2.07 3.47
N LYS A 20 13.32 2.19 2.49
CA LYS A 20 14.33 1.18 2.13
C LYS A 20 15.62 1.30 2.94
N GLN A 21 15.89 2.47 3.52
CA GLN A 21 17.07 2.72 4.33
C GLN A 21 16.81 2.19 5.74
N GLY A 22 17.72 1.36 6.25
CA GLY A 22 17.61 0.84 7.63
C GLY A 22 16.48 -0.15 7.88
N ALA A 23 15.83 -0.68 6.83
CA ALA A 23 14.81 -1.71 6.99
C ALA A 23 15.41 -2.94 7.69
N ASN A 24 14.74 -3.44 8.74
CA ASN A 24 15.23 -4.54 9.55
C ASN A 24 14.38 -5.81 9.34
N MET A 25 14.47 -6.40 8.14
CA MET A 25 13.72 -7.62 7.78
C MET A 25 14.62 -8.86 7.66
N GLY A 26 15.88 -8.75 8.09
CA GLY A 26 16.91 -9.77 7.91
C GLY A 26 17.64 -9.67 6.55
N LYS A 27 18.88 -10.18 6.50
CA LYS A 27 19.83 -9.95 5.38
C LYS A 27 19.25 -10.25 3.99
N LYS A 28 18.68 -11.45 3.80
CA LYS A 28 18.14 -11.90 2.50
C LYS A 28 16.94 -11.07 2.05
N ASN A 29 16.03 -10.76 2.98
CA ASN A 29 14.83 -9.98 2.66
C ASN A 29 15.17 -8.52 2.39
N ASN A 30 16.10 -7.94 3.16
CA ASN A 30 16.59 -6.59 2.91
C ASN A 30 17.22 -6.47 1.53
N GLN A 31 18.06 -7.43 1.13
CA GLN A 31 18.66 -7.44 -0.20
C GLN A 31 17.61 -7.53 -1.33
N ASN A 32 16.58 -8.37 -1.16
CA ASN A 32 15.50 -8.44 -2.14
C ASN A 32 14.70 -7.12 -2.18
N PHE A 33 14.40 -6.53 -1.03
CA PHE A 33 13.59 -5.32 -0.91
C PHE A 33 14.29 -4.08 -1.47
N THR A 34 15.58 -3.90 -1.18
CA THR A 34 16.36 -2.76 -1.67
C THR A 34 16.56 -2.81 -3.18
N GLN A 35 16.62 -3.99 -3.78
CA GLN A 35 16.75 -4.18 -5.23
C GLN A 35 15.48 -3.85 -6.03
N ILE A 36 14.30 -3.83 -5.41
CA ILE A 36 13.05 -3.51 -6.11
C ILE A 36 13.10 -2.03 -6.55
N PRO A 37 12.96 -1.68 -7.84
CA PRO A 37 13.08 -0.30 -8.30
C PRO A 37 11.76 0.49 -8.14
N HIS A 38 11.23 0.54 -6.91
CA HIS A 38 9.91 1.13 -6.60
C HIS A 38 9.69 2.54 -7.15
N TYR A 39 10.65 3.44 -6.97
CA TYR A 39 10.55 4.81 -7.50
C TYR A 39 10.42 4.83 -9.02
N LYS A 40 11.22 4.02 -9.72
CA LYS A 40 11.15 3.90 -11.19
C LYS A 40 9.81 3.34 -11.66
N LEU A 41 9.25 2.39 -10.91
CA LEU A 41 7.91 1.83 -11.19
C LEU A 41 6.84 2.93 -11.08
N ILE A 42 6.83 3.71 -10.00
CA ILE A 42 5.91 4.84 -9.83
C ILE A 42 6.04 5.81 -11.01
N GLN A 43 7.26 6.21 -11.36
CA GLN A 43 7.50 7.12 -12.48
C GLN A 43 6.94 6.59 -13.81
N GLN A 44 7.11 5.28 -14.08
CA GLN A 44 6.56 4.66 -15.28
C GLN A 44 5.02 4.62 -15.28
N ILE A 45 4.40 4.37 -14.11
CA ILE A 45 2.94 4.39 -13.96
C ILE A 45 2.42 5.82 -14.17
N THR A 46 3.03 6.81 -13.50
CA THR A 46 2.69 8.23 -13.63
C THR A 46 2.78 8.69 -15.07
N TYR A 47 3.87 8.39 -15.76
CA TYR A 47 4.04 8.70 -17.18
C TYR A 47 2.89 8.13 -18.02
N LYS A 48 2.58 6.83 -17.87
CA LYS A 48 1.50 6.18 -18.65
C LYS A 48 0.11 6.72 -18.30
N CYS A 49 -0.14 7.08 -17.06
CA CYS A 49 -1.42 7.65 -16.63
C CYS A 49 -1.60 9.07 -17.18
N GLN A 50 -0.56 9.89 -17.14
CA GLN A 50 -0.59 11.26 -17.68
C GLN A 50 -0.86 11.30 -19.18
N LEU A 51 -0.33 10.34 -19.96
CA LEU A 51 -0.59 10.23 -21.40
C LEU A 51 -2.07 10.06 -21.76
N VAL A 52 -2.89 9.58 -20.83
CA VAL A 52 -4.33 9.40 -21.03
C VAL A 52 -5.19 10.29 -20.12
N GLY A 53 -4.59 11.31 -19.51
CA GLY A 53 -5.30 12.27 -18.65
C GLY A 53 -5.71 11.73 -17.27
N ILE A 54 -5.14 10.61 -16.82
CA ILE A 54 -5.37 10.06 -15.48
C ILE A 54 -4.43 10.74 -14.48
N LYS A 55 -5.00 11.31 -13.42
CA LYS A 55 -4.24 11.94 -12.33
C LYS A 55 -3.59 10.88 -11.44
N VAL A 56 -2.33 11.08 -11.07
CA VAL A 56 -1.64 10.24 -10.08
C VAL A 56 -1.31 11.08 -8.85
N ILE A 57 -1.60 10.55 -7.66
CA ILE A 57 -1.37 11.19 -6.36
C ILE A 57 -0.50 10.25 -5.53
N GLU A 58 0.65 10.72 -5.07
CA GLU A 58 1.47 10.01 -4.08
C GLU A 58 0.93 10.30 -2.67
N THR A 59 0.80 9.27 -1.84
CA THR A 59 0.36 9.40 -0.44
C THR A 59 1.25 8.60 0.51
N GLU A 60 1.23 8.96 1.78
CA GLU A 60 1.95 8.28 2.84
C GLU A 60 1.13 7.06 3.32
N GLU A 61 1.76 5.89 3.38
CA GLU A 61 1.11 4.60 3.72
C GLU A 61 1.70 4.00 5.00
N SER A 62 2.18 4.81 5.95
CA SER A 62 2.54 4.25 7.24
C SER A 62 1.31 3.67 7.92
N TYR A 63 1.48 2.50 8.56
CA TYR A 63 0.45 1.84 9.36
C TYR A 63 -0.81 1.37 8.62
N THR A 64 -0.96 1.56 7.30
CA THR A 64 -2.11 1.04 6.53
C THR A 64 -2.21 -0.48 6.59
N SER A 65 -1.06 -1.17 6.52
CA SER A 65 -0.98 -2.63 6.67
C SER A 65 -1.40 -3.21 8.04
N LYS A 66 -1.67 -2.35 9.03
CA LYS A 66 -2.10 -2.74 10.39
C LYS A 66 -3.48 -2.21 10.77
N THR A 67 -4.00 -1.23 10.05
CA THR A 67 -5.24 -0.54 10.39
C THR A 67 -6.38 -1.07 9.56
N SER A 68 -7.59 -1.10 10.12
CA SER A 68 -8.76 -1.55 9.38
C SER A 68 -9.47 -0.39 8.69
N ALA A 69 -9.29 -0.30 7.37
CA ALA A 69 -10.06 0.59 6.51
C ALA A 69 -11.60 0.37 6.59
N ILE A 70 -12.08 -0.86 6.83
CA ILE A 70 -13.50 -1.19 6.97
C ILE A 70 -14.06 -0.59 8.26
N ASP A 71 -13.27 -0.61 9.33
CA ASP A 71 -13.65 -0.02 10.61
C ASP A 71 -13.35 1.50 10.66
N LEU A 72 -13.00 2.12 9.51
CA LEU A 72 -12.61 3.52 9.37
C LEU A 72 -11.48 3.94 10.33
N GLU A 73 -10.59 3.00 10.64
CA GLU A 73 -9.45 3.24 11.51
C GLU A 73 -8.43 4.14 10.81
N LYS A 74 -7.99 5.20 11.49
CA LYS A 74 -6.97 6.10 10.95
C LYS A 74 -5.64 5.34 10.81
N PRO A 75 -4.90 5.51 9.70
CA PRO A 75 -3.59 4.86 9.47
C PRO A 75 -2.50 5.53 10.30
N ILE A 76 -2.64 5.47 11.62
CA ILE A 76 -1.68 6.01 12.59
C ILE A 76 -1.23 4.89 13.52
N LYS A 77 -0.17 5.15 14.28
CA LYS A 77 0.28 4.24 15.31
C LYS A 77 -0.75 4.22 16.44
N HIS A 78 -1.39 3.06 16.64
CA HIS A 78 -2.25 2.79 17.79
C HIS A 78 -1.54 1.90 18.82
N GLU A 79 -1.91 2.04 20.09
CA GLU A 79 -1.53 1.07 21.13
C GLU A 79 -2.28 -0.26 20.92
N ASN A 80 -3.57 -0.17 20.62
CA ASN A 80 -4.44 -1.28 20.28
C ASN A 80 -5.08 -1.02 18.92
N TYR A 81 -4.84 -1.93 17.97
CA TYR A 81 -5.47 -1.87 16.64
C TYR A 81 -6.81 -2.59 16.66
N VAL A 82 -7.77 -2.08 15.91
CA VAL A 82 -9.12 -2.66 15.83
C VAL A 82 -9.09 -4.00 15.08
N GLY A 83 -8.38 -4.02 13.95
CA GLY A 83 -8.16 -5.21 13.15
C GLY A 83 -6.82 -5.89 13.44
N LYS A 84 -6.68 -7.13 12.97
CA LYS A 84 -5.43 -7.88 13.10
C LYS A 84 -5.11 -8.70 11.86
N ARG A 85 -3.83 -8.75 11.51
CA ARG A 85 -3.30 -9.69 10.53
C ARG A 85 -3.33 -11.09 11.12
N VAL A 86 -4.03 -12.01 10.45
CA VAL A 86 -4.17 -13.40 10.92
C VAL A 86 -2.99 -14.24 10.43
N LYS A 87 -2.72 -14.16 9.12
CA LYS A 87 -1.56 -14.78 8.47
C LYS A 87 -1.20 -13.99 7.22
N ARG A 88 -0.11 -14.36 6.54
CA ARG A 88 0.25 -13.75 5.26
C ARG A 88 -0.93 -13.86 4.29
N GLY A 89 -1.35 -12.73 3.73
CA GLY A 89 -2.48 -12.64 2.80
C GLY A 89 -3.86 -12.56 3.46
N LEU A 90 -4.01 -12.60 4.80
CA LEU A 90 -5.31 -12.47 5.46
C LEU A 90 -5.30 -11.44 6.59
N PHE A 91 -6.28 -10.55 6.57
CA PHE A 91 -6.57 -9.58 7.61
C PHE A 91 -8.00 -9.78 8.14
N ARG A 92 -8.17 -9.64 9.46
CA ARG A 92 -9.47 -9.69 10.14
C ARG A 92 -9.78 -8.31 10.72
N SER A 93 -10.90 -7.72 10.31
CA SER A 93 -11.43 -6.47 10.90
C SER A 93 -11.94 -6.68 12.33
N GLY A 94 -12.19 -5.60 13.06
CA GLY A 94 -12.84 -5.65 14.38
C GLY A 94 -14.26 -6.23 14.32
N THR A 95 -14.96 -5.99 13.22
CA THR A 95 -16.27 -6.60 12.90
C THR A 95 -16.20 -8.10 12.58
N GLY A 96 -15.00 -8.69 12.49
CA GLY A 96 -14.79 -10.13 12.28
C GLY A 96 -14.73 -10.56 10.81
N ILE A 97 -14.84 -9.62 9.86
CA ILE A 97 -14.72 -9.87 8.43
C ILE A 97 -13.28 -10.24 8.11
N VAL A 98 -13.08 -11.33 7.37
CA VAL A 98 -11.77 -11.78 6.91
C VAL A 98 -11.65 -11.56 5.42
N ILE A 99 -10.68 -10.75 5.01
CA ILE A 99 -10.39 -10.48 3.59
C ILE A 99 -8.88 -10.49 3.33
N ASN A 100 -8.52 -10.40 2.06
CA ASN A 100 -7.13 -10.38 1.66
C ASN A 100 -6.42 -9.13 2.21
N ALA A 101 -5.27 -9.34 2.86
CA ALA A 101 -4.48 -8.25 3.43
C ALA A 101 -3.95 -7.27 2.38
N ASP A 102 -3.78 -7.70 1.12
CA ASP A 102 -3.31 -6.86 0.01
C ASP A 102 -4.40 -5.91 -0.50
N VAL A 103 -5.68 -6.13 -0.14
CA VAL A 103 -6.81 -5.23 -0.44
C VAL A 103 -7.00 -4.18 0.67
N PHE A 104 -6.46 -4.44 1.85
CA PHE A 104 -6.55 -3.57 3.04
C PHE A 104 -5.38 -2.59 3.19
N GLY A 105 -4.33 -2.78 2.38
CA GLY A 105 -3.08 -2.01 2.44
C GLY A 105 -3.20 -0.61 1.89
#